data_AF-A0A929K5W6-F1
#
_entry.id   AF-A0A929K5W6-F1
#
_cell.length_a   1.000
_cell.length_b   1.000
_cell.length_c   1.000
_cell.angle_alpha   90.00
_cell.angle_beta   90.00
_cell.angle_gamma   90.00
#
_symmetry.space_group_name_H-M   'P 1'
#
loop_
_entity.id
_entity.type
_entity.pdbx_description
1 polymer ?
#
loop_
_entity_poly.entity_id
_entity_poly.type
_entity_poly.pdbx_seq_one_letter_code
_entity_poly.pdbx_strand_id
1 'polypeptide(L)'
;GLAGDKPVIGDFDNDGVDDIGVVREEAVGVVNALVWYIDTGHDYGVAELIFPYGLAGDKPVIGDFDNDGVDDIGVVREEAVGVVNALVWYIDTGHDYGAAEFIFPYGLAGDKPVIGDFDNDGVDDIGVVREEAIGVVNALVWYIDTGDDYGVAELIFPYGLAGDKPVIGDFDGK
;
A
#
# COMPACT_ATOMS: atom_id res chain seq x y z
N GLY A 1 -15.51 -6.66 8.40
CA GLY A 1 -15.00 -7.84 7.67
C GLY A 1 -15.07 -9.11 8.49
N LEU A 2 -14.75 -10.22 7.84
CA LEU A 2 -14.49 -11.54 8.44
C LEU A 2 -13.10 -11.58 9.09
N ALA A 3 -12.80 -12.67 9.80
CA ALA A 3 -11.46 -12.88 10.35
C ALA A 3 -10.44 -13.02 9.21
N GLY A 4 -9.40 -12.19 9.21
CA GLY A 4 -8.35 -12.17 8.19
C GLY A 4 -8.53 -11.08 7.13
N ASP A 5 -9.69 -10.42 7.08
CA ASP A 5 -9.91 -9.26 6.21
C ASP A 5 -8.94 -8.13 6.60
N LYS A 6 -8.29 -7.53 5.59
CA LYS A 6 -7.44 -6.34 5.74
C LYS A 6 -8.27 -5.11 5.35
N PRO A 7 -8.41 -4.09 6.20
CA PRO A 7 -9.12 -2.88 5.83
C PRO A 7 -8.34 -2.12 4.76
N VAL A 8 -9.07 -1.46 3.87
CA VAL A 8 -8.55 -0.59 2.81
C VAL A 8 -9.44 0.65 2.72
N ILE A 9 -8.83 1.79 2.41
CA ILE A 9 -9.46 3.12 2.36
C ILE A 9 -8.77 3.87 1.21
N GLY A 10 -9.55 4.60 0.42
CA GLY A 10 -9.10 5.46 -0.67
C GLY A 10 -10.26 5.89 -1.57
N ASP A 11 -10.08 6.91 -2.39
CA ASP A 11 -11.05 7.37 -3.40
C ASP A 11 -10.92 6.52 -4.68
N PHE A 12 -11.69 5.42 -4.77
CA PHE A 12 -11.59 4.48 -5.90
C PHE A 12 -12.54 4.84 -7.06
N ASP A 13 -13.40 5.86 -6.91
CA ASP A 13 -14.37 6.25 -7.94
C ASP A 13 -14.35 7.73 -8.36
N ASN A 14 -13.35 8.48 -7.87
CA ASN A 14 -13.05 9.88 -8.21
C ASN A 14 -14.18 10.84 -7.83
N ASP A 15 -14.81 10.62 -6.67
CA ASP A 15 -15.83 11.53 -6.15
C ASP A 15 -15.28 12.55 -5.13
N GLY A 16 -13.99 12.41 -4.78
CA GLY A 16 -13.26 13.24 -3.84
C GLY A 16 -13.48 12.84 -2.38
N VAL A 17 -14.00 11.64 -2.12
CA VAL A 17 -14.25 11.09 -0.79
C VAL A 17 -13.66 9.69 -0.69
N ASP A 18 -12.93 9.42 0.39
CA ASP A 18 -12.44 8.07 0.66
C ASP A 18 -13.60 7.07 0.80
N ASP A 19 -13.56 6.05 -0.04
CA ASP A 19 -14.36 4.85 0.08
C ASP A 19 -13.77 3.90 1.13
N ILE A 20 -14.58 2.92 1.55
CA ILE A 20 -14.14 1.89 2.49
C ILE A 20 -14.25 0.51 1.90
N GLY A 21 -13.25 -0.33 2.19
CA GLY A 21 -13.28 -1.71 1.74
C GLY A 21 -12.55 -2.69 2.65
N VAL A 22 -12.60 -3.93 2.21
CA VAL A 22 -11.79 -5.01 2.77
C VAL A 22 -11.14 -5.84 1.67
N VAL A 23 -9.91 -6.25 1.91
CA VAL A 23 -9.21 -7.24 1.11
C VAL A 23 -9.20 -8.56 1.84
N ARG A 24 -9.68 -9.60 1.17
CA ARG A 24 -9.81 -10.96 1.71
C ARG A 24 -9.01 -11.95 0.90
N GLU A 25 -8.25 -12.79 1.58
CA GLU A 25 -7.66 -13.96 0.94
C GLU A 25 -8.74 -15.04 0.76
N GLU A 26 -9.02 -15.41 -0.49
CA GLU A 26 -10.01 -16.44 -0.81
C GLU A 26 -9.64 -17.22 -2.08
N ALA A 27 -10.31 -18.36 -2.26
CA ALA A 27 -10.08 -19.22 -3.42
C ALA A 27 -10.70 -18.60 -4.68
N VAL A 28 -9.87 -18.29 -5.66
CA VAL A 28 -10.26 -17.82 -6.99
C VAL A 28 -9.89 -18.91 -8.01
N GLY A 29 -10.88 -19.72 -8.36
CA GLY A 29 -10.66 -20.91 -9.21
C GLY A 29 -9.84 -21.98 -8.50
N VAL A 30 -8.59 -22.18 -8.91
CA VAL A 30 -7.67 -23.20 -8.34
C VAL A 30 -6.52 -22.60 -7.53
N VAL A 31 -6.48 -21.28 -7.38
CA VAL A 31 -5.47 -20.55 -6.61
C VAL A 31 -6.13 -19.74 -5.50
N ASN A 32 -5.39 -19.42 -4.44
CA ASN A 32 -5.81 -18.40 -3.48
C ASN A 32 -5.28 -17.05 -3.94
N ALA A 33 -6.13 -16.04 -3.92
CA ALA A 33 -5.80 -14.67 -4.31
C ALA A 33 -6.34 -13.70 -3.24
N LEU A 34 -5.89 -12.45 -3.32
CA LEU A 34 -6.57 -11.37 -2.62
C LEU A 34 -7.74 -10.89 -3.48
N VAL A 35 -8.92 -10.84 -2.87
CA VAL A 35 -10.14 -10.30 -3.47
C VAL A 35 -10.51 -9.05 -2.70
N TRP A 36 -10.64 -7.95 -3.44
CA TRP A 36 -10.98 -6.63 -2.95
C TRP A 36 -12.49 -6.47 -2.99
N TYR A 37 -13.04 -5.88 -1.94
CA TYR A 37 -14.45 -5.58 -1.78
C TYR A 37 -14.56 -4.13 -1.32
N ILE A 38 -14.89 -3.21 -2.23
CA ILE A 38 -14.96 -1.76 -1.96
C ILE A 38 -16.41 -1.29 -2.05
N ASP A 39 -16.85 -0.56 -1.03
CA ASP A 39 -18.14 0.15 -0.99
C ASP A 39 -17.89 1.60 -1.38
N THR A 40 -18.18 1.92 -2.65
CA THR A 40 -18.10 3.29 -3.19
C THR A 40 -19.48 4.00 -3.14
N GLY A 41 -20.54 3.23 -2.85
CA GLY A 41 -21.88 3.76 -2.66
C GLY A 41 -22.05 4.58 -1.38
N HIS A 42 -21.06 4.53 -0.47
CA HIS A 42 -21.07 5.19 0.83
C HIS A 42 -22.30 4.82 1.69
N ASP A 43 -22.90 3.65 1.43
CA ASP A 43 -24.14 3.22 2.08
C ASP A 43 -23.89 2.20 3.20
N TYR A 44 -22.62 1.81 3.40
CA TYR A 44 -22.15 0.82 4.37
C TYR A 44 -22.76 -0.58 4.14
N GLY A 45 -23.13 -0.84 2.89
CA GLY A 45 -23.90 -1.98 2.42
C GLY A 45 -23.04 -3.03 1.73
N VAL A 46 -23.40 -3.34 0.48
CA VAL A 46 -22.72 -4.38 -0.32
C VAL A 46 -21.74 -3.68 -1.24
N ALA A 47 -20.48 -4.13 -1.26
CA ALA A 47 -19.46 -3.60 -2.14
C ALA A 47 -19.90 -3.51 -3.61
N GLU A 48 -19.74 -2.32 -4.20
CA GLU A 48 -19.93 -2.03 -5.63
C GLU A 48 -18.80 -2.61 -6.47
N LEU A 49 -17.56 -2.53 -5.99
CA LEU A 49 -16.38 -3.08 -6.67
C LEU A 49 -15.94 -4.39 -6.00
N ILE A 50 -15.88 -5.45 -6.79
CA ILE A 50 -15.40 -6.77 -6.36
C ILE A 50 -14.50 -7.36 -7.43
N PHE A 51 -13.20 -7.46 -7.14
CA PHE A 51 -12.21 -7.93 -8.11
C PHE A 51 -11.02 -8.63 -7.42
N PRO A 52 -10.39 -9.62 -8.08
CA PRO A 52 -9.16 -10.22 -7.60
C PRO A 52 -7.94 -9.40 -8.04
N TYR A 53 -7.06 -9.03 -7.11
CA TYR A 53 -5.77 -8.42 -7.43
C TYR A 53 -4.73 -8.80 -6.37
N GLY A 54 -3.66 -9.46 -6.81
CA GLY A 54 -2.60 -9.99 -5.94
C GLY A 54 -2.80 -11.45 -5.51
N LEU A 55 -1.77 -12.00 -4.89
CA LEU A 55 -1.67 -13.39 -4.45
C LEU A 55 -1.87 -13.52 -2.94
N ALA A 56 -2.20 -14.73 -2.50
CA ALA A 56 -2.19 -15.09 -1.08
C ALA A 56 -0.85 -14.70 -0.42
N GLY A 57 -0.93 -14.01 0.72
CA GLY A 57 0.23 -13.49 1.45
C GLY A 57 0.69 -12.08 1.07
N ASP A 58 0.25 -11.53 -0.06
CA ASP A 58 0.58 -10.16 -0.45
C ASP A 58 -0.02 -9.14 0.53
N LYS A 59 0.57 -7.94 0.63
CA LYS A 59 0.04 -6.82 1.43
C LYS A 59 -0.60 -5.79 0.50
N PRO A 60 -1.90 -5.45 0.65
CA PRO A 60 -2.52 -4.41 -0.16
C PRO A 60 -1.90 -3.04 0.15
N VAL A 61 -1.76 -2.21 -0.88
CA VAL A 61 -1.32 -0.81 -0.84
C VAL A 61 -2.20 0.00 -1.78
N ILE A 62 -2.47 1.26 -1.43
CA ILE A 62 -3.40 2.18 -2.09
C ILE A 62 -2.79 3.57 -2.04
N GLY A 63 -2.97 4.34 -3.11
CA GLY A 63 -2.62 5.75 -3.22
C GLY A 63 -2.69 6.22 -4.66
N ASP A 64 -2.73 7.53 -4.90
CA ASP A 64 -2.67 8.12 -6.25
C ASP A 64 -1.21 8.17 -6.74
N PHE A 65 -0.75 7.12 -7.41
CA PHE A 65 0.66 7.00 -7.82
C PHE A 65 0.96 7.66 -9.17
N ASP A 66 -0.07 8.04 -9.94
CA ASP A 66 0.09 8.68 -11.25
C ASP A 66 -0.57 10.06 -11.41
N ASN A 67 -1.10 10.60 -10.31
CA ASN A 67 -1.67 11.94 -10.14
C ASN A 67 -2.83 12.19 -11.10
N ASP A 68 -3.72 11.21 -11.20
CA ASP A 68 -4.97 11.32 -11.95
C ASP A 68 -6.19 11.64 -11.06
N GLY A 69 -5.98 11.69 -9.74
CA GLY A 69 -6.97 11.99 -8.73
C GLY A 69 -7.81 10.78 -8.30
N VAL A 70 -7.43 9.57 -8.70
CA VAL A 70 -8.03 8.31 -8.25
C VAL A 70 -6.99 7.52 -7.49
N ASP A 71 -7.38 6.97 -6.34
CA ASP A 71 -6.49 6.07 -5.61
C ASP A 71 -6.35 4.75 -6.37
N ASP A 72 -5.11 4.48 -6.78
CA ASP A 72 -4.72 3.25 -7.45
C ASP A 72 -4.65 2.08 -6.47
N ILE A 73 -4.70 0.87 -7.02
CA ILE A 73 -4.50 -0.34 -6.23
C ILE A 73 -3.11 -0.92 -6.45
N GLY A 74 -2.58 -1.54 -5.41
CA GLY A 74 -1.36 -2.30 -5.50
C GLY A 74 -1.23 -3.38 -4.46
N VAL A 75 -0.19 -4.19 -4.65
CA VAL A 75 0.25 -5.16 -3.65
C VAL A 75 1.75 -5.18 -3.48
N VAL A 76 2.18 -5.41 -2.25
CA VAL A 76 3.56 -5.64 -1.87
C VAL A 76 3.78 -7.10 -1.54
N ARG A 77 4.73 -7.71 -2.23
CA ARG A 77 5.11 -9.12 -2.07
C ARG A 77 6.54 -9.23 -1.59
N GLU A 78 6.77 -10.06 -0.57
CA GLU A 78 8.13 -10.46 -0.22
C GLU A 78 8.58 -11.59 -1.16
N GLU A 79 9.60 -11.32 -1.97
CA GLU A 79 10.14 -12.30 -2.91
C GLU A 79 11.64 -12.15 -3.13
N ALA A 80 12.24 -13.17 -3.75
CA ALA A 80 13.68 -13.20 -3.99
C ALA A 80 14.04 -12.29 -5.17
N VAL A 81 14.83 -11.26 -4.90
CA VAL A 81 15.41 -10.34 -5.89
C VAL A 81 16.91 -10.61 -5.95
N GLY A 82 17.33 -11.45 -6.90
CA GLY A 82 18.71 -11.91 -7.00
C GLY A 82 19.11 -12.82 -5.84
N VAL A 83 19.95 -12.32 -4.93
CA VAL A 83 20.45 -13.08 -3.75
C VAL A 83 19.86 -12.58 -2.42
N VAL A 84 18.97 -11.59 -2.47
CA VAL A 84 18.30 -11.01 -1.30
C VAL A 84 16.79 -11.22 -1.40
N ASN A 85 16.10 -11.31 -0.27
CA ASN A 85 14.64 -11.17 -0.23
C ASN A 85 14.30 -9.70 -0.04
N ALA A 86 13.45 -9.17 -0.89
CA ALA A 86 13.03 -7.77 -0.89
C ALA A 86 11.50 -7.69 -0.94
N LEU A 87 10.98 -6.51 -0.64
CA LEU A 87 9.61 -6.18 -0.98
C LEU A 87 9.57 -5.75 -2.45
N VAL A 88 8.72 -6.40 -3.24
CA VAL A 88 8.44 -6.04 -4.62
C VAL A 88 7.01 -5.53 -4.69
N TRP A 89 6.87 -4.33 -5.23
CA TRP A 89 5.63 -3.61 -5.40
C TRP A 89 5.07 -3.92 -6.79
N TYR A 90 3.76 -4.13 -6.84
CA TYR A 90 2.98 -4.38 -8.04
C TYR A 90 1.81 -3.40 -8.00
N ILE A 91 1.90 -2.31 -8.76
CA ILE A 91 0.92 -1.21 -8.78
C ILE A 91 0.17 -1.24 -10.10
N ASP A 92 -1.15 -1.15 -10.02
CA ASP A 92 -2.05 -1.01 -11.17
C ASP A 92 -2.69 0.38 -11.13
N THR A 93 -2.22 1.24 -12.04
CA THR A 93 -2.75 2.60 -12.26
C THR A 93 -3.65 2.66 -13.50
N GLY A 94 -3.84 1.53 -14.19
CA GLY A 94 -4.73 1.43 -15.34
C GLY A 94 -6.22 1.31 -14.95
N HIS A 95 -6.51 1.11 -13.67
CA HIS A 95 -7.83 0.87 -13.08
C HIS A 95 -8.59 -0.28 -13.75
N ASP A 96 -7.88 -1.22 -14.38
CA ASP A 96 -8.47 -2.38 -15.03
C ASP A 96 -8.47 -3.63 -14.13
N TYR A 97 -7.84 -3.51 -12.96
CA TYR A 97 -7.70 -4.54 -11.93
C TYR A 97 -6.98 -5.78 -12.47
N GLY A 98 -6.11 -5.57 -13.44
CA GLY A 98 -5.46 -6.56 -14.27
C GLY A 98 -3.99 -6.72 -13.94
N ALA A 99 -3.13 -6.40 -14.90
CA ALA A 99 -1.68 -6.54 -14.75
C ALA A 99 -1.10 -5.22 -14.24
N ALA A 100 -0.20 -5.28 -13.27
CA ALA A 100 0.49 -4.09 -12.78
C ALA A 100 1.24 -3.34 -13.90
N GLU A 101 1.00 -2.03 -14.02
CA GLU A 101 1.77 -1.08 -14.82
C GLU A 101 3.19 -0.93 -14.28
N PHE A 102 3.33 -0.87 -12.95
CA PHE A 102 4.62 -0.71 -12.29
C PHE A 102 4.98 -1.92 -11.43
N ILE A 103 6.19 -2.45 -11.66
CA ILE A 103 6.75 -3.55 -10.89
C ILE A 103 8.20 -3.23 -10.53
N PHE A 104 8.47 -3.02 -9.24
CA PHE A 104 9.79 -2.60 -8.78
C PHE A 104 10.10 -3.09 -7.36
N PRO A 105 11.38 -3.36 -7.03
CA PRO A 105 11.79 -3.68 -5.67
C PRO A 105 12.01 -2.39 -4.86
N TYR A 106 11.37 -2.26 -3.71
CA TYR A 106 11.62 -1.17 -2.77
C TYR A 106 11.45 -1.65 -1.33
N GLY A 107 12.53 -1.60 -0.56
CA GLY A 107 12.59 -2.12 0.81
C GLY A 107 13.07 -3.56 0.94
N LEU A 108 13.29 -3.98 2.19
CA LEU A 108 13.83 -5.29 2.54
C LEU A 108 12.73 -6.20 3.12
N ALA A 109 12.98 -7.51 3.08
CA ALA A 109 12.16 -8.48 3.80
C ALA A 109 11.95 -8.07 5.27
N GLY A 110 10.70 -8.09 5.72
CA GLY A 110 10.29 -7.66 7.06
C GLY A 110 9.93 -6.17 7.21
N ASP A 111 10.24 -5.33 6.23
CA ASP A 111 9.81 -3.93 6.23
C ASP A 111 8.28 -3.81 6.14
N LYS A 112 7.73 -2.70 6.63
CA LYS A 112 6.30 -2.37 6.54
C LYS A 112 6.12 -1.30 5.44
N PRO A 113 5.36 -1.58 4.37
CA PRO A 113 5.09 -0.56 3.36
C PRO A 113 4.25 0.58 3.95
N VAL A 114 4.50 1.79 3.46
CA VAL A 114 3.77 3.02 3.76
C VAL A 114 3.61 3.81 2.47
N ILE A 115 2.51 4.53 2.34
CA ILE A 115 2.11 5.29 1.14
C ILE A 115 1.47 6.59 1.62
N GLY A 116 1.74 7.68 0.91
CA GLY A 116 1.09 8.97 1.08
C GLY A 116 1.94 10.09 0.48
N ASP A 117 1.33 11.23 0.19
CA ASP A 117 2.04 12.44 -0.23
C ASP A 117 2.85 13.05 0.94
N PHE A 118 4.15 12.74 1.04
CA PHE A 118 5.02 13.24 2.10
C PHE A 118 5.72 14.56 1.74
N ASP A 119 5.69 14.97 0.48
CA ASP A 119 6.37 16.19 0.02
C ASP A 119 5.43 17.30 -0.53
N ASN A 120 4.14 17.01 -0.59
CA ASN A 120 3.01 17.85 -1.00
C ASN A 120 3.03 18.23 -2.48
N ASP A 121 3.39 17.29 -3.35
CA ASP A 121 3.37 17.49 -4.81
C ASP A 121 2.09 16.95 -5.49
N GLY A 122 1.24 16.24 -4.72
CA GLY A 122 -0.01 15.64 -5.15
C GLY A 122 0.12 14.23 -5.73
N VAL A 123 1.31 13.61 -5.67
CA VAL A 123 1.52 12.19 -5.92
C VAL A 123 1.69 11.49 -4.57
N ASP A 124 1.11 10.31 -4.41
CA ASP A 124 1.38 9.51 -3.23
C ASP A 124 2.74 8.80 -3.33
N ASP A 125 3.67 9.20 -2.47
CA ASP A 125 5.00 8.61 -2.40
C ASP A 125 4.95 7.18 -1.85
N ILE A 126 5.87 6.34 -2.32
CA ILE A 126 6.12 5.03 -1.70
C ILE A 126 7.15 5.13 -0.57
N GLY A 127 6.99 4.27 0.42
CA GLY A 127 7.96 4.15 1.49
C GLY A 127 7.93 2.84 2.24
N VAL A 128 8.92 2.66 3.10
CA VAL A 128 8.96 1.56 4.06
C VAL A 128 9.38 2.02 5.45
N VAL A 129 8.82 1.35 6.45
CA VAL A 129 9.20 1.49 7.85
C VAL A 129 9.92 0.24 8.33
N ARG A 130 11.14 0.44 8.83
CA ARG A 130 12.00 -0.62 9.36
C ARG A 130 12.23 -0.41 10.84
N GLU A 131 12.17 -1.49 11.62
CA GLU A 131 12.64 -1.45 13.00
C GLU A 131 14.17 -1.57 13.01
N GLU A 132 14.85 -0.54 13.52
CA GLU A 132 16.31 -0.51 13.61
C GLU A 132 16.78 -0.19 15.03
N ALA A 133 17.93 -0.74 15.40
CA ALA A 133 18.59 -0.41 16.66
C ALA A 133 19.26 0.97 16.55
N ILE A 134 18.75 1.96 17.28
CA ILE A 134 19.31 3.30 17.38
C ILE A 134 19.85 3.51 18.79
N GLY A 135 21.15 3.27 18.97
CA GLY A 135 21.81 3.34 20.27
C GLY A 135 21.38 2.20 21.20
N VAL A 136 20.58 2.51 22.22
CA VAL A 136 20.08 1.53 23.21
C VAL A 136 18.58 1.24 23.09
N VAL A 137 17.91 1.83 22.09
CA VAL A 137 16.48 1.61 21.80
C VAL A 137 16.31 1.08 20.39
N ASN A 138 15.27 0.28 20.16
CA ASN A 138 14.80 0.01 18.82
C ASN A 138 13.75 1.06 18.45
N ALA A 139 13.96 1.71 17.31
CA ALA A 139 13.07 2.73 16.77
C ALA A 139 12.57 2.30 15.39
N LEU A 140 11.48 2.90 14.96
CA LEU A 140 11.04 2.82 13.59
C LEU A 140 11.79 3.88 12.77
N VAL A 141 12.45 3.45 11.70
CA VAL A 141 13.10 4.31 10.71
C VAL A 141 12.27 4.25 9.43
N TRP A 142 11.87 5.42 8.96
CA TRP A 142 11.10 5.63 7.75
C TRP A 142 12.07 5.90 6.60
N TYR A 143 11.85 5.25 5.47
CA TYR A 143 12.56 5.42 4.21
C TYR A 143 11.50 5.69 3.14
N ILE A 144 11.35 6.96 2.76
CA ILE A 144 10.37 7.41 1.78
C ILE A 144 11.12 7.86 0.52
N ASP A 145 10.65 7.40 -0.63
CA ASP A 145 11.08 7.84 -1.94
C ASP A 145 10.10 8.91 -2.40
N THR A 146 10.52 10.17 -2.32
CA THR A 146 9.69 11.32 -2.71
C THR A 146 10.09 11.84 -4.09
N GLY A 147 10.82 11.03 -4.86
CA GLY A 147 11.22 11.37 -6.22
C GLY A 147 10.37 10.68 -7.28
N ASP A 148 9.46 9.80 -6.86
CA ASP A 148 8.63 8.91 -7.69
C ASP A 148 9.41 8.15 -8.76
N ASP A 149 10.69 7.89 -8.49
CA ASP A 149 11.58 7.19 -9.42
C ASP A 149 11.77 5.72 -9.05
N TYR A 150 11.12 5.29 -7.95
CA TYR A 150 11.15 3.96 -7.37
C TYR A 150 12.57 3.51 -7.01
N GLY A 151 13.41 4.49 -6.65
CA GLY A 151 14.84 4.38 -6.48
C GLY A 151 15.26 4.37 -5.01
N VAL A 152 16.08 5.34 -4.63
CA VAL A 152 16.61 5.44 -3.26
C VAL A 152 15.77 6.42 -2.47
N ALA A 153 15.58 6.20 -1.17
CA ALA A 153 14.84 7.13 -0.34
C ALA A 153 15.51 8.52 -0.25
N GLU A 154 14.76 9.58 -0.55
CA GLU A 154 15.10 10.99 -0.34
C GLU A 154 14.91 11.39 1.12
N LEU A 155 13.86 10.86 1.76
CA LEU A 155 13.47 11.20 3.11
C LEU A 155 13.69 10.01 4.05
N ILE A 156 14.65 10.16 4.97
CA ILE A 156 15.02 9.12 5.94
C ILE A 156 15.03 9.70 7.36
N PHE A 157 14.17 9.20 8.24
CA PHE A 157 14.06 9.71 9.61
C PHE A 157 13.57 8.67 10.62
N PRO A 158 14.01 8.75 11.90
CA PRO A 158 13.46 7.93 12.97
C PRO A 158 12.20 8.57 13.57
N TYR A 159 11.10 7.81 13.62
CA TYR A 159 9.87 8.24 14.28
C TYR A 159 9.01 7.05 14.74
N GLY A 160 8.69 6.99 16.02
CA GLY A 160 8.03 5.85 16.65
C GLY A 160 9.00 4.84 17.27
N LEU A 161 8.49 3.98 18.14
CA LEU A 161 9.23 2.93 18.84
C LEU A 161 8.90 1.54 18.28
N ALA A 162 9.77 0.57 18.58
CA ALA A 162 9.49 -0.84 18.29
C ALA A 162 8.11 -1.26 18.85
N GLY A 163 7.31 -1.89 17.98
CA GLY A 163 5.94 -2.30 18.30
C GLY A 163 4.86 -1.29 17.93
N ASP A 164 5.21 -0.03 17.67
CA ASP A 164 4.25 0.95 17.14
C ASP A 164 3.78 0.53 15.73
N LYS A 165 2.57 0.96 15.40
CA LYS A 165 1.98 0.78 14.07
C LYS A 165 2.05 2.11 13.33
N PRO A 166 2.80 2.18 12.22
CA PRO A 166 2.73 3.31 11.29
C PRO A 166 1.27 3.56 10.88
N VAL A 167 0.88 4.82 10.86
CA VAL A 167 -0.38 5.29 10.27
C VAL A 167 -0.01 6.52 9.44
N ILE A 168 -0.51 6.54 8.21
CA ILE A 168 -0.31 7.62 7.24
C ILE A 168 -1.70 8.17 6.85
N GLY A 169 -1.72 9.39 6.36
CA GLY A 169 -2.90 10.09 5.89
C GLY A 169 -2.73 11.59 6.03
N ASP A 170 -3.52 12.36 5.28
CA ASP A 170 -3.73 13.77 5.58
C ASP A 170 -4.59 13.88 6.85
N PHE A 171 -4.00 14.41 7.92
CA PHE A 171 -4.68 14.62 9.20
C PHE A 171 -5.05 16.09 9.46
N ASP A 172 -4.66 17.02 8.59
CA ASP A 172 -4.96 18.45 8.74
C ASP A 172 -5.86 19.04 7.65
N GLY A 173 -6.22 18.23 6.64
CA GLY A 173 -7.29 18.47 5.67
C GLY A 173 -6.91 19.57 4.69
N LYS A 174 -5.66 19.57 4.22
CA LYS A 174 -5.07 20.65 3.44
C LYS A 174 -4.28 20.18 2.26
#